data_AF-A0A2A2KLV4-F1
#
_entry.id   AF-A0A2A2KLV4-F1
#
_cell.length_a   1.000
_cell.length_b   1.000
_cell.length_c   1.000
_cell.angle_alpha   90.00
_cell.angle_beta   90.00
_cell.angle_gamma   90.00
#
_symmetry.space_group_name_H-M   'P 1'
#
loop_
_entity.id
_entity.type
_entity.pdbx_description
1 polymer ?
#
loop_
_entity_poly.entity_id
_entity_poly.type
_entity_poly.pdbx_seq_one_letter_code
_entity_poly.pdbx_strand_id
1 'polypeptide(L)'
;MVLPPCHTLCQFYVENGELSCQLYQRSGDMGLGVPFNIASYALFTHMIAHVCGLKAGDLVHTLGDAHIYKNHIDALKSQLTRIPSAFPTIEFKGNISSIDDFTSECIVLHNYKSQDTIKMDMAFVKCGYAGSNFPSHIFPSMVGRPIVRSNQRVGNIEIKDLMVGEEASQLRQMLDISYPMENGIVRNWDDMGHVWDHTFGPEKLDIDPKDCKLLLTEPPLNPNSNRERLFQVMFEQYGFHSLYVAVQAVLTLYAQGLLTGVVVDSGDGVTHICPVYEGFALHHLTRRLDIAGRDITKYLIKLLLLRGHSFNHSADFETVRQMKEKLCYVAYNVEQEERLALETTVLTQSYTLIIFAFFQLPDGRVIRIGGERFEAPECLFQPHLIGVEKPGLSELLFGCIQASDIDTRLDFYKHIVLSGGTTMYPGLPSRLERELKQLYLDRVLMGKTELLQKFKIRIEAPPRRKHMVFLGGAVCANLMRDRDDDFWISKKEYDEQGLAHCMKKLGIK
;
A
#
# COMPACT_ATOMS: atom_id res chain seq x y z
N MET A 1 4.71 26.24 -5.15
CA MET A 1 3.32 26.71 -5.28
C MET A 1 2.40 25.65 -4.70
N VAL A 2 1.60 26.00 -3.71
CA VAL A 2 0.55 25.13 -3.15
C VAL A 2 -0.61 25.13 -4.16
N LEU A 3 -1.11 23.96 -4.55
CA LEU A 3 -2.26 23.87 -5.46
C LEU A 3 -3.53 24.38 -4.77
N PRO A 4 -4.45 25.03 -5.51
CA PRO A 4 -5.73 25.46 -4.97
C PRO A 4 -6.59 24.24 -4.57
N PRO A 5 -7.47 24.41 -3.58
CA PRO A 5 -8.34 23.35 -3.07
C PRO A 5 -9.23 22.76 -4.17
N CYS A 6 -9.65 21.50 -3.99
CA CYS A 6 -10.51 20.79 -4.96
C CYS A 6 -11.82 21.53 -5.23
N HIS A 7 -12.40 22.14 -4.20
CA HIS A 7 -13.53 23.05 -4.33
C HIS A 7 -12.98 24.45 -4.56
N THR A 8 -13.00 24.86 -5.81
CA THR A 8 -12.30 26.05 -6.29
C THR A 8 -13.15 27.31 -6.17
N LEU A 9 -14.45 27.21 -6.45
CA LEU A 9 -15.37 28.35 -6.41
C LEU A 9 -16.78 27.88 -6.06
N CYS A 10 -17.43 28.61 -5.17
CA CYS A 10 -18.86 28.50 -4.90
C CYS A 10 -19.47 29.88 -5.11
N GLN A 11 -20.40 30.01 -6.06
CA GLN A 11 -21.06 31.26 -6.40
C GLN A 11 -22.56 31.13 -6.21
N PHE A 12 -23.16 32.08 -5.50
CA PHE A 12 -24.61 32.16 -5.36
C PHE A 12 -25.18 33.24 -6.27
N TYR A 13 -26.34 32.98 -6.84
CA TYR A 13 -27.09 33.99 -7.59
C TYR A 13 -28.57 33.91 -7.22
N VAL A 14 -29.25 35.05 -7.29
CA VAL A 14 -30.65 35.20 -6.92
C VAL A 14 -31.45 35.66 -8.12
N GLU A 15 -32.51 34.94 -8.43
CA GLU A 15 -33.43 35.27 -9.53
C GLU A 15 -34.85 34.87 -9.12
N ASN A 16 -35.84 35.75 -9.36
CA ASN A 16 -37.26 35.50 -9.09
C ASN A 16 -37.60 35.03 -7.65
N GLY A 17 -36.81 35.46 -6.65
CA GLY A 17 -36.99 35.05 -5.26
C GLY A 17 -36.41 33.67 -4.91
N GLU A 18 -35.68 33.06 -5.84
CA GLU A 18 -34.94 31.81 -5.64
C GLU A 18 -33.43 32.06 -5.59
N LEU A 19 -32.73 31.31 -4.73
CA LEU A 19 -31.28 31.35 -4.57
C LEU A 19 -30.67 30.03 -5.04
N SER A 20 -29.82 30.12 -6.05
CA SER A 20 -29.15 28.98 -6.68
C SER A 20 -27.65 29.02 -6.39
N CYS A 21 -27.02 27.84 -6.38
CA CYS A 21 -25.60 27.67 -6.12
C CYS A 21 -24.89 27.07 -7.33
N GLN A 22 -23.82 27.71 -7.78
CA GLN A 22 -22.90 27.18 -8.76
C GLN A 22 -21.60 26.77 -8.07
N LEU A 23 -21.35 25.47 -8.04
CA LEU A 23 -20.12 24.88 -7.51
C LEU A 23 -19.20 24.53 -8.67
N TYR A 24 -17.99 25.06 -8.66
CA TYR A 24 -16.91 24.61 -9.52
C TYR A 24 -15.94 23.77 -8.69
N GLN A 25 -15.93 22.46 -8.95
CA GLN A 25 -15.00 21.51 -8.39
C GLN A 25 -13.99 21.12 -9.48
N ARG A 26 -12.71 21.42 -9.28
CA ARG A 26 -11.66 21.18 -10.28
C ARG A 26 -11.54 19.70 -10.63
N SER A 27 -11.74 18.81 -9.67
CA SER A 27 -11.55 17.37 -9.81
C SER A 27 -12.43 16.61 -8.81
N GLY A 28 -13.16 15.59 -9.27
CA GLY A 28 -14.12 14.86 -8.43
C GLY A 28 -14.25 13.37 -8.73
N ASP A 29 -14.14 12.58 -7.67
CA ASP A 29 -14.31 11.12 -7.67
C ASP A 29 -15.80 10.72 -7.74
N MET A 30 -16.25 10.28 -8.91
CA MET A 30 -17.64 9.93 -9.18
C MET A 30 -18.17 8.77 -8.31
N GLY A 31 -17.30 7.85 -7.88
CA GLY A 31 -17.69 6.70 -7.05
C GLY A 31 -17.50 6.86 -5.55
N LEU A 32 -16.96 7.98 -5.09
CA LEU A 32 -16.67 8.22 -3.67
C LEU A 32 -17.09 9.63 -3.25
N GLY A 33 -16.37 10.66 -3.72
CA GLY A 33 -16.50 12.03 -3.22
C GLY A 33 -17.66 12.84 -3.83
N VAL A 34 -17.94 12.69 -5.13
CA VAL A 34 -18.97 13.49 -5.81
C VAL A 34 -20.38 13.30 -5.25
N PRO A 35 -20.85 12.07 -4.94
CA PRO A 35 -22.15 11.87 -4.31
C PRO A 35 -22.29 12.62 -2.99
N PHE A 36 -21.23 12.63 -2.17
CA PHE A 36 -21.20 13.37 -0.91
C PHE A 36 -21.22 14.88 -1.13
N ASN A 37 -20.47 15.37 -2.13
CA ASN A 37 -20.42 16.79 -2.47
C ASN A 37 -21.78 17.30 -2.96
N ILE A 38 -22.50 16.52 -3.77
CA ILE A 38 -23.85 16.88 -4.21
C ILE A 38 -24.78 17.06 -3.01
N ALA A 39 -24.79 16.11 -2.08
CA ALA A 39 -25.63 16.20 -0.88
C ALA A 39 -25.26 17.40 0.00
N SER A 40 -23.95 17.61 0.21
CA SER A 40 -23.44 18.68 1.08
C SER A 40 -23.74 20.08 0.54
N TYR A 41 -23.48 20.31 -0.75
CA TYR A 41 -23.73 21.61 -1.36
C TYR A 41 -25.21 21.87 -1.65
N ALA A 42 -26.01 20.82 -1.84
CA ALA A 42 -27.47 20.98 -1.92
C ALA A 42 -28.01 21.49 -0.59
N LEU A 43 -27.63 20.83 0.51
CA LEU A 43 -28.01 21.27 1.86
C LEU A 43 -27.52 22.69 2.16
N PHE A 44 -26.28 23.02 1.81
CA PHE A 44 -25.73 24.35 2.01
C PHE A 44 -26.51 25.42 1.22
N THR A 45 -26.95 25.11 0.01
CA THR A 45 -27.80 26.00 -0.80
C THR A 45 -29.14 26.26 -0.10
N HIS A 46 -29.76 25.22 0.46
CA HIS A 46 -30.99 25.37 1.25
C HIS A 46 -30.80 26.23 2.49
N MET A 47 -29.67 26.07 3.21
CA MET A 47 -29.36 26.84 4.41
C MET A 47 -29.19 28.33 4.09
N ILE A 48 -28.44 28.66 3.04
CA ILE A 48 -28.21 30.05 2.61
C ILE A 48 -29.53 30.68 2.14
N ALA A 49 -30.33 29.96 1.36
CA ALA A 49 -31.64 30.45 0.94
C ALA A 49 -32.55 30.79 2.14
N HIS A 50 -32.60 29.92 3.15
CA HIS A 50 -33.41 30.12 4.36
C HIS A 50 -33.02 31.39 5.11
N VAL A 51 -31.73 31.60 5.36
CA VAL A 51 -31.23 32.78 6.09
C VAL A 51 -31.47 34.08 5.31
N CYS A 52 -31.47 34.01 3.98
CA CYS A 52 -31.78 35.15 3.11
C CYS A 52 -33.29 35.39 2.91
N GLY A 53 -34.18 34.57 3.49
CA GLY A 53 -35.63 34.67 3.26
C GLY A 53 -36.04 34.34 1.82
N LEU A 54 -35.24 33.55 1.12
CA LEU A 54 -35.43 33.14 -0.28
C LEU A 54 -35.77 31.65 -0.35
N LYS A 55 -36.29 31.22 -1.50
CA LYS A 55 -36.50 29.79 -1.79
C LYS A 55 -35.23 29.20 -2.41
N ALA A 56 -34.88 27.96 -2.09
CA ALA A 56 -33.74 27.30 -2.72
C ALA A 56 -34.06 26.96 -4.18
N GLY A 57 -33.18 27.37 -5.09
CA GLY A 57 -33.20 27.06 -6.51
C GLY A 57 -32.27 25.89 -6.85
N ASP A 58 -31.53 26.04 -7.95
CA ASP A 58 -30.71 24.96 -8.50
C ASP A 58 -29.31 24.87 -7.87
N LEU A 59 -28.83 23.63 -7.69
CA LEU A 59 -27.40 23.35 -7.51
C LEU A 59 -26.78 22.92 -8.84
N VAL A 60 -25.93 23.79 -9.40
CA VAL A 60 -25.17 23.50 -10.61
C VAL A 60 -23.75 23.08 -10.22
N HIS A 61 -23.51 21.78 -10.17
CA HIS A 61 -22.20 21.21 -9.88
C HIS A 61 -21.39 21.00 -11.17
N THR A 62 -20.47 21.92 -11.44
CA THR A 62 -19.54 21.85 -12.57
C THR A 62 -18.25 21.17 -12.13
N LEU A 63 -18.02 19.97 -12.67
CA LEU A 63 -16.80 19.21 -12.47
C LEU A 63 -15.83 19.51 -13.62
N GLY A 64 -14.64 20.03 -13.28
CA GLY A 64 -13.57 20.19 -14.26
C GLY A 64 -13.02 18.85 -14.74
N ASP A 65 -13.03 17.84 -13.87
CA ASP A 65 -12.36 16.56 -14.09
C ASP A 65 -13.06 15.45 -13.29
N ALA A 66 -14.04 14.79 -13.91
CA ALA A 66 -14.89 13.78 -13.28
C ALA A 66 -14.30 12.38 -13.48
N HIS A 67 -14.05 11.66 -12.38
CA HIS A 67 -13.26 10.43 -12.44
C HIS A 67 -13.79 9.19 -11.73
N ILE A 68 -13.47 8.01 -12.29
CA ILE A 68 -13.80 6.68 -11.78
C ILE A 68 -12.54 5.81 -11.69
N TYR A 69 -12.26 5.23 -10.52
CA TYR A 69 -11.18 4.25 -10.39
C TYR A 69 -11.53 2.91 -11.04
N LYS A 70 -10.54 2.24 -11.63
CA LYS A 70 -10.76 0.97 -12.36
C LYS A 70 -11.28 -0.16 -11.47
N ASN A 71 -10.81 -0.26 -10.24
CA ASN A 71 -11.31 -1.21 -9.23
C ASN A 71 -12.70 -0.82 -8.68
N HIS A 72 -13.22 0.36 -9.04
CA HIS A 72 -14.54 0.84 -8.63
C HIS A 72 -15.54 0.75 -9.78
N ILE A 73 -15.13 0.31 -10.98
CA ILE A 73 -16.01 0.20 -12.14
C ILE A 73 -17.15 -0.77 -11.87
N ASP A 74 -16.88 -1.96 -11.32
CA ASP A 74 -17.94 -2.95 -11.09
C ASP A 74 -18.88 -2.52 -9.94
N ALA A 75 -18.31 -1.86 -8.93
CA ALA A 75 -19.07 -1.18 -7.88
C ALA A 75 -20.01 -0.11 -8.47
N LEU A 76 -19.51 0.74 -9.36
CA LEU A 76 -20.31 1.79 -9.99
C LEU A 76 -21.31 1.25 -11.01
N LYS A 77 -20.98 0.17 -11.73
CA LYS A 77 -21.97 -0.55 -12.54
C LYS A 77 -23.11 -1.09 -11.66
N SER A 78 -22.79 -1.62 -10.48
CA SER A 78 -23.80 -2.01 -9.50
C SER A 78 -24.59 -0.82 -8.93
N GLN A 79 -24.03 0.39 -8.93
CA GLN A 79 -24.75 1.60 -8.55
C GLN A 79 -25.69 2.06 -9.68
N LEU A 80 -25.23 1.97 -10.93
CA LEU A 80 -26.01 2.35 -12.12
C LEU A 80 -27.24 1.46 -12.34
N THR A 81 -27.24 0.23 -11.83
CA THR A 81 -28.43 -0.64 -11.87
C THR A 81 -29.47 -0.30 -10.81
N ARG A 82 -29.17 0.61 -9.87
CA ARG A 82 -30.10 0.97 -8.80
C ARG A 82 -31.11 2.01 -9.28
N ILE A 83 -32.36 1.83 -8.89
CA ILE A 83 -33.45 2.75 -9.20
C ILE A 83 -33.49 3.84 -8.11
N PRO A 84 -33.37 5.13 -8.45
CA PRO A 84 -33.48 6.22 -7.47
C PRO A 84 -34.84 6.19 -6.76
N SER A 85 -34.83 6.37 -5.44
CA SER A 85 -36.05 6.64 -4.66
C SER A 85 -36.48 8.09 -4.83
N ALA A 86 -37.69 8.43 -4.36
CA ALA A 86 -38.15 9.81 -4.33
C ALA A 86 -37.16 10.70 -3.53
N PHE A 87 -36.91 11.92 -4.01
CA PHE A 87 -36.02 12.86 -3.34
C PHE A 87 -36.55 13.20 -1.93
N PRO A 88 -35.67 13.30 -0.92
CA PRO A 88 -36.06 13.73 0.42
C PRO A 88 -36.44 15.22 0.42
N THR A 89 -37.25 15.64 1.41
CA THR A 89 -37.55 17.06 1.66
C THR A 89 -36.86 17.52 2.93
N ILE A 90 -36.41 18.77 2.96
CA ILE A 90 -35.70 19.36 4.09
C ILE A 90 -36.63 20.36 4.81
N GLU A 91 -36.70 20.23 6.13
CA GLU A 91 -37.36 21.19 7.04
C GLU A 91 -36.32 21.70 8.04
N PHE A 92 -36.26 23.01 8.24
CA PHE A 92 -35.43 23.63 9.26
C PHE A 92 -36.27 23.97 10.49
N LYS A 93 -35.87 23.48 11.67
CA LYS A 93 -36.57 23.68 12.94
C LYS A 93 -35.82 24.65 13.84
N GLY A 94 -36.58 25.50 14.53
CA GLY A 94 -36.05 26.52 15.43
C GLY A 94 -36.10 27.91 14.80
N ASN A 95 -35.67 28.91 15.57
CA ASN A 95 -35.62 30.30 15.11
C ASN A 95 -34.21 30.59 14.57
N ILE A 96 -34.00 30.31 13.28
CA ILE A 96 -32.69 30.40 12.62
C ILE A 96 -32.66 31.71 11.84
N SER A 97 -31.72 32.59 12.21
CA SER A 97 -31.62 33.93 11.63
C SER A 97 -30.25 34.21 11.03
N SER A 98 -29.24 33.42 11.39
CA SER A 98 -27.88 33.45 10.88
C SER A 98 -27.44 32.07 10.41
N ILE A 99 -26.44 32.02 9.52
CA ILE A 99 -25.83 30.77 9.05
C ILE A 99 -25.14 30.00 10.19
N ASP A 100 -24.68 30.71 11.23
CA ASP A 100 -24.02 30.12 12.39
C ASP A 100 -25.01 29.53 13.41
N ASP A 101 -26.31 29.80 13.27
CA ASP A 101 -27.36 29.27 14.15
C ASP A 101 -27.72 27.81 13.81
N PHE A 102 -27.29 27.32 12.64
CA PHE A 102 -27.60 25.95 12.21
C PHE A 102 -26.82 24.91 13.02
N THR A 103 -27.56 23.99 13.63
CA THR A 103 -27.02 22.75 14.19
C THR A 103 -27.60 21.54 13.44
N SER A 104 -26.99 20.37 13.60
CA SER A 104 -27.50 19.14 12.97
C SER A 104 -28.93 18.80 13.42
N GLU A 105 -29.31 19.17 14.64
CA GLU A 105 -30.64 18.96 15.22
C GLU A 105 -31.72 19.82 14.56
N CYS A 106 -31.32 20.97 13.99
CA CYS A 106 -32.21 21.87 13.28
C CYS A 106 -32.60 21.36 11.89
N ILE A 107 -31.89 20.37 11.33
CA ILE A 107 -32.05 19.93 9.94
C ILE A 107 -32.80 18.60 9.93
N VAL A 108 -34.08 18.65 9.54
CA VAL A 108 -34.92 17.45 9.45
C VAL A 108 -35.09 17.05 8.00
N LEU A 109 -34.55 15.88 7.64
CA LEU A 109 -34.74 15.24 6.35
C LEU A 109 -35.94 14.28 6.41
N HIS A 110 -37.01 14.62 5.70
CA HIS A 110 -38.18 13.78 5.55
C HIS A 110 -38.03 12.87 4.34
N ASN A 111 -38.55 11.63 4.47
CA ASN A 111 -38.64 10.65 3.38
C ASN A 111 -37.30 10.19 2.78
N TYR A 112 -36.16 10.43 3.45
CA TYR A 112 -34.87 9.90 3.01
C TYR A 112 -34.82 8.37 3.18
N LYS A 113 -34.50 7.66 2.09
CA LYS A 113 -34.30 6.20 2.08
C LYS A 113 -32.94 5.87 1.48
N SER A 114 -32.01 5.41 2.30
CA SER A 114 -30.69 4.97 1.86
C SER A 114 -30.74 3.60 1.17
N GLN A 115 -29.83 3.36 0.23
CA GLN A 115 -29.60 2.05 -0.39
C GLN A 115 -28.37 1.36 0.23
N ASP A 116 -28.19 0.07 -0.03
CA ASP A 116 -27.09 -0.74 0.54
C ASP A 116 -25.68 -0.23 0.17
N THR A 117 -24.67 -0.53 0.98
CA THR A 117 -23.27 -0.09 0.76
C THR A 117 -22.58 -0.81 -0.41
N ILE A 118 -21.60 -0.18 -1.08
CA ILE A 118 -20.73 -0.79 -2.10
C ILE A 118 -19.24 -0.60 -1.72
N LYS A 119 -18.39 -1.65 -1.77
CA LYS A 119 -16.98 -1.70 -1.25
C LYS A 119 -15.87 -1.56 -2.32
N MET A 120 -14.67 -1.07 -1.93
CA MET A 120 -13.52 -0.69 -2.80
C MET A 120 -12.11 -0.71 -2.07
N ASP A 121 -10.98 -1.21 -2.65
CA ASP A 121 -9.68 -1.61 -1.95
C ASP A 121 -8.38 -0.72 -2.12
N MET A 122 -7.41 -0.70 -1.14
CA MET A 122 -6.08 0.05 -1.09
C MET A 122 -4.96 -0.47 -0.13
N ALA A 123 -3.61 -0.22 -0.37
CA ALA A 123 -2.31 -0.61 0.30
C ALA A 123 -2.33 -1.20 1.73
N PHE A 124 -1.38 -2.06 2.23
CA PHE A 124 -1.88 -3.12 3.16
C PHE A 124 -1.01 -3.71 4.32
N VAL A 125 -1.54 -3.65 5.55
CA VAL A 125 -1.47 -4.69 6.59
C VAL A 125 -2.12 -5.96 6.07
N LYS A 126 -1.55 -7.13 6.37
CA LYS A 126 -2.09 -8.44 6.00
C LYS A 126 -2.25 -9.26 7.27
N CYS A 127 -3.47 -9.58 7.65
CA CYS A 127 -3.76 -10.43 8.80
C CYS A 127 -4.72 -11.56 8.42
N GLY A 128 -4.75 -12.59 9.26
CA GLY A 128 -5.58 -13.77 9.06
C GLY A 128 -5.16 -14.89 10.02
N TYR A 129 -5.75 -16.06 9.81
CA TYR A 129 -5.63 -17.20 10.71
C TYR A 129 -4.55 -18.19 10.28
N ALA A 130 -4.03 -18.97 11.23
CA ALA A 130 -3.12 -20.07 10.94
C ALA A 130 -3.76 -21.08 9.97
N GLY A 131 -2.99 -21.58 9.02
CA GLY A 131 -3.45 -22.52 7.98
C GLY A 131 -4.23 -21.88 6.82
N SER A 132 -4.43 -20.55 6.84
CA SER A 132 -5.05 -19.85 5.72
C SER A 132 -4.09 -19.72 4.53
N ASN A 133 -4.62 -19.94 3.32
CA ASN A 133 -3.86 -19.81 2.08
C ASN A 133 -3.73 -18.35 1.59
N PHE A 134 -4.63 -17.49 2.05
CA PHE A 134 -4.69 -16.07 1.73
C PHE A 134 -4.96 -15.27 3.01
N PRO A 135 -4.43 -14.04 3.13
CA PRO A 135 -4.80 -13.18 4.24
C PRO A 135 -6.30 -12.91 4.24
N SER A 136 -6.93 -13.01 5.41
CA SER A 136 -8.36 -12.74 5.59
C SER A 136 -8.69 -11.28 5.37
N HIS A 137 -7.83 -10.38 5.86
CA HIS A 137 -8.00 -8.95 5.71
C HIS A 137 -6.71 -8.29 5.24
N ILE A 138 -6.88 -7.30 4.37
CA ILE A 138 -5.79 -6.61 3.69
C ILE A 138 -6.19 -5.12 3.66
N PHE A 139 -5.58 -4.25 4.47
CA PHE A 139 -6.00 -2.82 4.62
C PHE A 139 -4.83 -1.89 4.97
N PRO A 140 -4.86 -0.56 4.70
CA PRO A 140 -3.67 0.28 4.84
C PRO A 140 -3.20 0.53 6.26
N SER A 141 -1.89 0.48 6.44
CA SER A 141 -1.24 0.87 7.69
C SER A 141 -1.17 2.39 7.78
N MET A 142 -2.33 3.03 7.94
CA MET A 142 -2.45 4.48 8.07
C MET A 142 -3.48 4.85 9.12
N VAL A 143 -3.19 5.94 9.81
CA VAL A 143 -4.07 6.55 10.82
C VAL A 143 -4.40 7.95 10.34
N GLY A 144 -5.68 8.30 10.34
CA GLY A 144 -6.17 9.61 9.95
C GLY A 144 -6.82 10.30 11.14
N ARG A 145 -6.42 11.54 11.40
CA ARG A 145 -7.03 12.41 12.42
C ARG A 145 -7.77 13.55 11.74
N PRO A 146 -9.01 13.87 12.12
CA PRO A 146 -9.75 14.93 11.46
C PRO A 146 -9.11 16.30 11.72
N ILE A 147 -8.92 17.07 10.65
CA ILE A 147 -8.32 18.41 10.70
C ILE A 147 -9.28 19.40 11.40
N VAL A 148 -10.58 19.14 11.32
CA VAL A 148 -11.63 19.92 11.98
C VAL A 148 -12.42 18.99 12.89
N ARG A 149 -12.56 19.35 14.17
CA ARG A 149 -13.37 18.62 15.15
C ARG A 149 -14.85 18.86 14.86
N SER A 150 -15.43 17.98 14.06
CA SER A 150 -16.88 17.92 13.86
C SER A 150 -17.29 16.47 13.64
N ASN A 151 -18.28 16.00 14.40
CA ASN A 151 -18.92 14.68 14.22
C ASN A 151 -19.79 14.68 12.97
N GLN A 152 -19.17 14.88 11.81
CA GLN A 152 -19.83 14.80 10.52
C GLN A 152 -19.81 13.36 10.03
N ARG A 153 -20.97 12.85 9.61
CA ARG A 153 -21.05 11.57 8.88
C ARG A 153 -20.79 11.86 7.41
N VAL A 154 -19.77 11.22 6.84
CA VAL A 154 -19.46 11.30 5.41
C VAL A 154 -19.82 9.94 4.80
N GLY A 155 -21.00 9.85 4.18
CA GLY A 155 -21.55 8.59 3.68
C GLY A 155 -21.96 7.65 4.82
N ASN A 156 -21.45 6.42 4.82
CA ASN A 156 -21.73 5.40 5.85
C ASN A 156 -20.71 5.39 6.99
N ILE A 157 -19.73 6.29 6.96
CA ILE A 157 -18.64 6.35 7.91
C ILE A 157 -18.82 7.60 8.76
N GLU A 158 -19.00 7.40 10.05
CA GLU A 158 -18.97 8.49 11.02
C GLU A 158 -17.52 8.91 11.21
N ILE A 159 -17.22 10.20 11.04
CA ILE A 159 -15.88 10.72 11.34
C ILE A 159 -15.69 10.57 12.85
N LYS A 160 -14.98 9.51 13.22
CA LYS A 160 -14.47 9.30 14.57
C LYS A 160 -13.29 10.26 14.78
N ASP A 161 -12.94 10.50 16.05
CA ASP A 161 -11.72 11.25 16.41
C ASP A 161 -10.45 10.60 15.83
N LEU A 162 -10.53 9.32 15.49
CA LEU A 162 -9.45 8.56 14.90
C LEU A 162 -9.99 7.53 13.90
N MET A 163 -9.46 7.60 12.68
CA MET A 163 -9.82 6.72 11.58
C MET A 163 -8.61 5.86 11.24
N VAL A 164 -8.81 4.57 10.93
CA VAL A 164 -7.72 3.64 10.62
C VAL A 164 -8.00 2.90 9.33
N GLY A 165 -6.95 2.66 8.55
CA GLY A 165 -7.05 1.79 7.38
C GLY A 165 -7.95 2.32 6.28
N GLU A 166 -8.91 1.51 5.86
CA GLU A 166 -9.80 1.82 4.73
C GLU A 166 -10.59 3.11 4.99
N GLU A 167 -11.06 3.31 6.22
CA GLU A 167 -11.83 4.51 6.60
C GLU A 167 -10.97 5.78 6.47
N ALA A 168 -9.73 5.73 6.95
CA ALA A 168 -8.77 6.83 6.86
C ALA A 168 -8.38 7.13 5.40
N SER A 169 -8.31 6.09 4.57
CA SER A 169 -7.89 6.22 3.18
C SER A 169 -9.00 6.78 2.29
N GLN A 170 -10.27 6.46 2.58
CA GLN A 170 -11.43 7.05 1.88
C GLN A 170 -11.59 8.54 2.21
N LEU A 171 -11.34 8.93 3.45
CA LEU A 171 -11.47 10.31 3.92
C LEU A 171 -10.15 11.08 3.93
N ARG A 172 -9.17 10.63 3.13
CA ARG A 172 -7.80 11.16 3.07
C ARG A 172 -7.71 12.68 2.90
N GLN A 173 -8.67 13.30 2.21
CA GLN A 173 -8.66 14.75 1.96
C GLN A 173 -9.09 15.58 3.19
N MET A 174 -9.79 14.97 4.15
CA MET A 174 -10.34 15.64 5.34
C MET A 174 -9.55 15.30 6.61
N LEU A 175 -8.64 14.33 6.51
CA LEU A 175 -7.86 13.80 7.61
C LEU A 175 -6.38 14.16 7.43
N ASP A 176 -5.73 14.53 8.52
CA ASP A 176 -4.29 14.52 8.62
C ASP A 176 -3.82 13.07 8.77
N ILE A 177 -3.04 12.58 7.81
CA ILE A 177 -2.64 11.18 7.72
C ILE A 177 -1.24 10.99 8.27
N SER A 178 -1.12 10.08 9.23
CA SER A 178 0.15 9.54 9.68
C SER A 178 0.33 8.09 9.24
N TYR A 179 1.59 7.73 8.97
CA TYR A 179 2.01 6.37 8.71
C TYR A 179 2.91 5.92 9.87
N PRO A 180 2.47 5.00 10.74
CA PRO A 180 3.24 4.60 11.93
C PRO A 180 4.54 3.85 11.58
N MET A 181 4.59 3.24 10.39
CA MET A 181 5.73 2.50 9.88
C MET A 181 6.40 3.21 8.71
N GLU A 182 7.72 3.39 8.83
CA GLU A 182 8.57 3.93 7.77
C GLU A 182 9.71 2.95 7.49
N ASN A 183 9.86 2.57 6.21
CA ASN A 183 10.87 1.62 5.74
C ASN A 183 10.89 0.31 6.57
N GLY A 184 9.70 -0.17 6.94
CA GLY A 184 9.50 -1.39 7.72
C GLY A 184 9.68 -1.25 9.24
N ILE A 185 10.10 -0.08 9.73
CA ILE A 185 10.37 0.16 11.15
C ILE A 185 9.24 1.00 11.74
N VAL A 186 8.73 0.61 12.92
CA VAL A 186 7.75 1.39 13.68
C VAL A 186 8.43 2.65 14.23
N ARG A 187 7.89 3.83 13.88
CA ARG A 187 8.34 5.14 14.37
C ARG A 187 7.42 5.70 15.43
N ASN A 188 6.11 5.56 15.24
CA ASN A 188 5.10 6.01 16.18
C ASN A 188 4.34 4.81 16.75
N TRP A 189 4.57 4.52 18.03
CA TRP A 189 3.96 3.39 18.74
C TRP A 189 2.50 3.64 19.11
N ASP A 190 2.10 4.89 19.33
CA ASP A 190 0.73 5.24 19.66
C ASP A 190 -0.18 5.03 18.44
N ASP A 191 0.26 5.52 17.27
CA ASP A 191 -0.42 5.27 15.99
C ASP A 191 -0.42 3.78 15.62
N MET A 192 0.65 3.05 15.94
CA MET A 192 0.69 1.61 15.71
C MET A 192 -0.29 0.85 16.61
N GLY A 193 -0.46 1.32 17.85
CA GLY A 193 -1.48 0.82 18.78
C GLY A 193 -2.86 0.87 18.15
N HIS A 194 -3.24 2.02 17.58
CA HIS A 194 -4.53 2.14 16.89
C HIS A 194 -4.69 1.24 15.67
N VAL A 195 -3.60 1.01 14.91
CA VAL A 195 -3.61 0.03 13.81
C VAL A 195 -3.87 -1.39 14.33
N TRP A 196 -3.26 -1.77 15.46
CA TRP A 196 -3.49 -3.06 16.09
C TRP A 196 -4.87 -3.19 16.72
N ASP A 197 -5.39 -2.15 17.38
CA ASP A 197 -6.75 -2.11 17.89
C ASP A 197 -7.77 -2.37 16.76
N HIS A 198 -7.58 -1.73 15.61
CA HIS A 198 -8.41 -1.97 14.42
C HIS A 198 -8.20 -3.39 13.84
N THR A 199 -7.00 -3.96 13.97
CA THR A 199 -6.70 -5.32 13.48
C THR A 199 -7.37 -6.39 14.33
N PHE A 200 -7.27 -6.29 15.65
CA PHE A 200 -7.79 -7.29 16.60
C PHE A 200 -9.26 -7.06 16.96
N GLY A 201 -9.72 -5.82 16.82
CA GLY A 201 -11.09 -5.43 17.11
C GLY A 201 -12.13 -6.05 16.17
N PRO A 202 -13.41 -5.72 16.41
CA PRO A 202 -14.56 -6.38 15.78
C PRO A 202 -14.66 -6.10 14.27
N GLU A 203 -14.02 -5.04 13.78
CA GLU A 203 -14.09 -4.66 12.37
C GLU A 203 -13.26 -5.58 11.45
N LYS A 204 -12.25 -6.28 11.99
CA LYS A 204 -11.36 -7.15 11.22
C LYS A 204 -11.37 -8.58 11.76
N LEU A 205 -10.56 -8.89 12.77
CA LEU A 205 -10.43 -10.27 13.26
C LEU A 205 -11.49 -10.66 14.29
N ASP A 206 -12.03 -9.71 15.07
CA ASP A 206 -13.01 -9.97 16.13
C ASP A 206 -12.55 -11.07 17.11
N ILE A 207 -11.37 -10.87 17.71
CA ILE A 207 -10.75 -11.85 18.62
C ILE A 207 -10.50 -11.24 20.00
N ASP A 208 -10.62 -12.06 21.05
CA ASP A 208 -10.05 -11.72 22.35
C ASP A 208 -8.56 -12.11 22.35
N PRO A 209 -7.64 -11.13 22.48
CA PRO A 209 -6.21 -11.41 22.53
C PRO A 209 -5.82 -12.46 23.57
N LYS A 210 -6.51 -12.50 24.72
CA LYS A 210 -6.13 -13.35 25.87
C LYS A 210 -6.22 -14.84 25.60
N ASP A 211 -7.10 -15.24 24.70
CA ASP A 211 -7.32 -16.66 24.34
C ASP A 211 -6.56 -17.06 23.06
N CYS A 212 -5.82 -16.12 22.45
CA CYS A 212 -5.18 -16.30 21.17
C CYS A 212 -3.64 -16.37 21.29
N LYS A 213 -3.04 -17.15 20.38
CA LYS A 213 -1.60 -17.13 20.09
C LYS A 213 -1.36 -16.25 18.86
N LEU A 214 -0.32 -15.41 18.91
CA LEU A 214 -0.04 -14.45 17.85
C LEU A 214 1.34 -14.68 17.23
N LEU A 215 1.41 -14.84 15.91
CA LEU A 215 2.67 -14.80 15.16
C LEU A 215 2.80 -13.46 14.44
N LEU A 216 3.82 -12.70 14.79
CA LEU A 216 4.17 -11.45 14.12
C LEU A 216 5.42 -11.62 13.27
N THR A 217 5.50 -10.85 12.19
CA THR A 217 6.67 -10.84 11.30
C THR A 217 7.42 -9.54 11.46
N GLU A 218 8.75 -9.61 11.53
CA GLU A 218 9.61 -8.44 11.55
C GLU A 218 10.53 -8.37 10.33
N PRO A 219 10.86 -7.14 9.86
CA PRO A 219 11.86 -6.99 8.81
C PRO A 219 13.24 -7.44 9.31
N PRO A 220 14.13 -7.86 8.40
CA PRO A 220 15.54 -8.10 8.74
C PRO A 220 16.18 -6.85 9.37
N LEU A 221 17.09 -7.07 10.33
CA LEU A 221 17.83 -6.00 11.04
C LEU A 221 16.95 -5.04 11.86
N ASN A 222 15.80 -5.50 12.38
CA ASN A 222 14.99 -4.73 13.31
C ASN A 222 15.75 -4.50 14.64
N PRO A 223 15.81 -3.26 15.17
CA PRO A 223 16.46 -2.96 16.44
C PRO A 223 15.87 -3.74 17.61
N ASN A 224 16.72 -4.17 18.54
CA ASN A 224 16.29 -4.92 19.73
C ASN A 224 15.31 -4.12 20.60
N SER A 225 15.51 -2.80 20.71
CA SER A 225 14.59 -1.90 21.44
C SER A 225 13.16 -1.94 20.90
N ASN A 226 12.99 -2.01 19.58
CA ASN A 226 11.66 -2.13 18.98
C ASN A 226 11.05 -3.49 19.25
N ARG A 227 11.86 -4.55 19.25
CA ARG A 227 11.39 -5.91 19.55
C ARG A 227 10.95 -6.02 21.01
N GLU A 228 11.72 -5.45 21.94
CA GLU A 228 11.36 -5.36 23.37
C GLU A 228 10.05 -4.60 23.57
N ARG A 229 9.91 -3.45 22.90
CA ARG A 229 8.68 -2.65 22.96
C ARG A 229 7.47 -3.40 22.40
N LEU A 230 7.66 -4.18 21.33
CA LEU A 230 6.62 -5.03 20.76
C LEU A 230 6.17 -6.10 21.77
N PHE A 231 7.09 -6.75 22.48
CA PHE A 231 6.75 -7.69 23.55
C PHE A 231 5.96 -7.03 24.69
N GLN A 232 6.42 -5.87 25.17
CA GLN A 232 5.70 -5.09 26.18
C GLN A 232 4.27 -4.79 25.73
N VAL A 233 4.09 -4.25 24.52
CA VAL A 233 2.75 -3.92 24.01
C VAL A 233 1.86 -5.16 23.92
N MET A 234 2.36 -6.26 23.36
CA MET A 234 1.54 -7.46 23.15
C MET A 234 1.16 -8.19 24.44
N PHE A 235 2.04 -8.24 25.44
CA PHE A 235 1.75 -8.91 26.72
C PHE A 235 1.12 -8.00 27.78
N GLU A 236 1.58 -6.74 27.89
CA GLU A 236 1.11 -5.81 28.92
C GLU A 236 -0.19 -5.10 28.49
N GLN A 237 -0.30 -4.64 27.24
CA GLN A 237 -1.49 -3.91 26.78
C GLN A 237 -2.58 -4.85 26.28
N TYR A 238 -2.26 -5.76 25.36
CA TYR A 238 -3.26 -6.68 24.78
C TYR A 238 -3.45 -7.96 25.60
N GLY A 239 -2.39 -8.46 26.23
CA GLY A 239 -2.48 -9.65 27.09
C GLY A 239 -2.56 -10.97 26.34
N PHE A 240 -1.93 -11.09 25.17
CA PHE A 240 -1.91 -12.33 24.40
C PHE A 240 -1.38 -13.54 25.20
N HIS A 241 -1.95 -14.72 24.97
CA HIS A 241 -1.53 -15.94 25.67
C HIS A 241 -0.08 -16.31 25.34
N SER A 242 0.23 -16.35 24.04
CA SER A 242 1.58 -16.57 23.54
C SER A 242 1.88 -15.76 22.30
N LEU A 243 3.15 -15.40 22.14
CA LEU A 243 3.67 -14.62 21.03
C LEU A 243 4.88 -15.31 20.40
N TYR A 244 4.99 -15.23 19.08
CA TYR A 244 6.20 -15.56 18.36
C TYR A 244 6.52 -14.46 17.34
N VAL A 245 7.78 -14.06 17.26
CA VAL A 245 8.27 -13.06 16.31
C VAL A 245 9.19 -13.75 15.31
N ALA A 246 8.79 -13.74 14.04
CA ALA A 246 9.51 -14.41 12.97
C ALA A 246 10.15 -13.41 12.01
N VAL A 247 11.37 -13.70 11.55
CA VAL A 247 12.01 -12.92 10.48
C VAL A 247 11.31 -13.23 9.16
N GLN A 248 10.92 -12.19 8.42
CA GLN A 248 10.18 -12.30 7.16
C GLN A 248 10.85 -13.24 6.14
N ALA A 249 12.18 -13.13 5.99
CA ALA A 249 12.95 -13.96 5.05
C ALA A 249 12.85 -15.46 5.37
N VAL A 250 12.95 -15.85 6.64
CA VAL A 250 12.90 -17.26 7.04
C VAL A 250 11.53 -17.86 6.69
N LEU A 251 10.45 -17.13 6.96
CA LEU A 251 9.09 -17.57 6.60
C LEU A 251 8.91 -17.75 5.10
N THR A 252 9.52 -16.91 4.26
CA THR A 252 9.39 -17.03 2.81
C THR A 252 10.04 -18.30 2.26
N LEU A 253 11.17 -18.74 2.82
CA LEU A 253 11.81 -20.00 2.44
C LEU A 253 11.02 -21.20 2.95
N TYR A 254 10.50 -21.14 4.17
CA TYR A 254 9.65 -22.19 4.73
C TYR A 254 8.38 -22.39 3.90
N ALA A 255 7.79 -21.32 3.35
CA ALA A 255 6.65 -21.41 2.45
C ALA A 255 6.95 -22.23 1.17
N GLN A 256 8.22 -22.37 0.79
CA GLN A 256 8.68 -23.16 -0.35
C GLN A 256 9.28 -24.52 0.05
N GLY A 257 9.33 -24.83 1.34
CA GLY A 257 10.00 -26.04 1.84
C GLY A 257 11.52 -26.00 1.73
N LEU A 258 12.11 -24.80 1.71
CA LEU A 258 13.56 -24.60 1.69
C LEU A 258 14.06 -24.17 3.08
N LEU A 259 15.20 -24.71 3.49
CA LEU A 259 15.89 -24.30 4.73
C LEU A 259 17.10 -23.38 4.45
N THR A 260 17.70 -23.51 3.27
CA THR A 260 18.87 -22.74 2.84
C THR A 260 18.55 -22.01 1.55
N GLY A 261 18.88 -20.72 1.47
CA GLY A 261 18.65 -19.89 0.30
C GLY A 261 18.85 -18.41 0.57
N VAL A 262 18.73 -17.59 -0.46
CA VAL A 262 18.79 -16.13 -0.36
C VAL A 262 17.45 -15.54 -0.74
N VAL A 263 16.85 -14.79 0.16
CA VAL A 263 15.58 -14.12 -0.07
C VAL A 263 15.82 -12.69 -0.50
N VAL A 264 15.24 -12.32 -1.63
CA VAL A 264 15.12 -10.94 -2.07
C VAL A 264 13.68 -10.50 -1.82
N ASP A 265 13.47 -9.79 -0.72
CA ASP A 265 12.16 -9.29 -0.33
C ASP A 265 12.06 -7.79 -0.65
N SER A 266 11.23 -7.44 -1.63
CA SER A 266 11.04 -6.04 -2.05
C SER A 266 9.60 -5.59 -1.81
N GLY A 267 9.42 -4.77 -0.77
CA GLY A 267 8.13 -4.27 -0.27
C GLY A 267 7.72 -2.93 -0.88
N ASP A 268 6.98 -2.13 -0.09
CA ASP A 268 6.59 -0.75 -0.47
C ASP A 268 7.70 0.25 -0.14
N GLY A 269 8.33 0.17 1.03
CA GLY A 269 9.32 1.18 1.48
C GLY A 269 10.77 0.72 1.51
N VAL A 270 11.04 -0.60 1.45
CA VAL A 270 12.41 -1.13 1.56
C VAL A 270 12.54 -2.45 0.83
N THR A 271 13.75 -2.72 0.33
CA THR A 271 14.16 -4.01 -0.23
C THR A 271 15.27 -4.62 0.63
N HIS A 272 15.09 -5.86 1.05
CA HIS A 272 16.06 -6.61 1.83
C HIS A 272 16.57 -7.82 1.06
N ILE A 273 17.86 -8.08 1.21
CA ILE A 273 18.51 -9.31 0.75
C ILE A 273 19.01 -10.03 1.98
N CYS A 274 18.40 -11.17 2.28
CA CYS A 274 18.67 -11.93 3.49
C CYS A 274 19.06 -13.37 3.12
N PRO A 275 20.34 -13.76 3.29
CA PRO A 275 20.74 -15.15 3.21
C PRO A 275 20.32 -15.90 4.48
N VAL A 276 19.81 -17.12 4.29
CA VAL A 276 19.36 -18.03 5.33
C VAL A 276 20.05 -19.36 5.12
N TYR A 277 20.64 -19.92 6.16
CA TYR A 277 21.32 -21.20 6.12
C TYR A 277 20.75 -22.11 7.20
N GLU A 278 20.28 -23.30 6.81
CA GLU A 278 19.68 -24.29 7.71
C GLU A 278 18.58 -23.72 8.64
N GLY A 279 17.78 -22.78 8.13
CA GLY A 279 16.72 -22.11 8.87
C GLY A 279 17.15 -20.88 9.70
N PHE A 280 18.44 -20.57 9.75
CA PHE A 280 18.96 -19.39 10.47
C PHE A 280 19.28 -18.24 9.51
N ALA A 281 18.73 -17.06 9.78
CA ALA A 281 19.05 -15.85 9.03
C ALA A 281 20.45 -15.33 9.38
N LEU A 282 21.29 -15.14 8.37
CA LEU A 282 22.65 -14.62 8.54
C LEU A 282 22.63 -13.08 8.55
N HIS A 283 22.36 -12.52 9.73
CA HIS A 283 22.21 -11.08 9.95
C HIS A 283 23.41 -10.26 9.45
N HIS A 284 24.65 -10.73 9.67
CA HIS A 284 25.88 -10.03 9.27
C HIS A 284 26.05 -9.91 7.74
N LEU A 285 25.44 -10.82 6.97
CA LEU A 285 25.44 -10.78 5.51
C LEU A 285 24.22 -10.06 4.93
N THR A 286 23.19 -9.80 5.74
CA THR A 286 21.98 -9.15 5.28
C THR A 286 22.30 -7.75 4.73
N ARG A 287 21.70 -7.42 3.59
CA ARG A 287 21.84 -6.12 2.93
C ARG A 287 20.48 -5.46 2.79
N ARG A 288 20.47 -4.13 2.92
CA ARG A 288 19.28 -3.29 2.87
C ARG A 288 19.44 -2.20 1.81
N LEU A 289 18.47 -2.15 0.90
CA LEU A 289 18.32 -1.12 -0.10
C LEU A 289 17.07 -0.31 0.22
N ASP A 290 17.24 0.99 0.48
CA ASP A 290 16.14 1.93 0.76
C ASP A 290 15.49 2.40 -0.55
N ILE A 291 15.17 1.44 -1.42
CA ILE A 291 14.46 1.62 -2.68
C ILE A 291 13.44 0.50 -2.79
N ALA A 292 12.18 0.85 -3.00
CA ALA A 292 11.11 -0.10 -3.14
C ALA A 292 9.92 0.48 -3.93
N GLY A 293 8.73 -0.09 -3.76
CA GLY A 293 7.54 0.27 -4.53
C GLY A 293 7.17 1.76 -4.49
N ARG A 294 7.36 2.42 -3.35
CA ARG A 294 7.05 3.83 -3.13
C ARG A 294 8.00 4.73 -3.92
N ASP A 295 9.29 4.44 -3.90
CA ASP A 295 10.31 5.24 -4.59
C ASP A 295 10.18 5.10 -6.10
N ILE A 296 9.89 3.89 -6.60
CA ILE A 296 9.57 3.68 -8.01
C ILE A 296 8.33 4.49 -8.42
N THR A 297 7.32 4.56 -7.56
CA THR A 297 6.11 5.36 -7.82
C THR A 297 6.45 6.86 -7.89
N LYS A 298 7.25 7.38 -6.95
CA LYS A 298 7.73 8.77 -6.98
C LYS A 298 8.56 9.07 -8.21
N TYR A 299 9.41 8.13 -8.62
CA TYR A 299 10.25 8.27 -9.81
C TYR A 299 9.40 8.27 -11.09
N LEU A 300 8.39 7.40 -11.18
CA LEU A 300 7.44 7.42 -12.29
C LEU A 300 6.70 8.76 -12.39
N ILE A 301 6.29 9.36 -11.26
CA ILE A 301 5.70 10.72 -11.25
C ILE A 301 6.68 11.73 -11.86
N LYS A 302 7.97 11.68 -11.47
CA LYS A 302 9.01 12.56 -12.01
C LYS A 302 9.20 12.38 -13.51
N LEU A 303 9.23 11.14 -14.00
CA LEU A 303 9.36 10.83 -15.44
C LEU A 303 8.16 11.35 -16.24
N LEU A 304 6.95 11.12 -15.74
CA LEU A 304 5.73 11.63 -16.37
C LEU A 304 5.69 13.16 -16.40
N LEU A 305 6.18 13.81 -15.35
CA LEU A 305 6.31 15.28 -15.29
C LEU A 305 7.27 15.82 -16.34
N LEU A 306 8.42 15.16 -16.56
CA LEU A 306 9.37 15.52 -17.62
C LEU A 306 8.78 15.37 -19.03
N ARG A 307 7.83 14.46 -19.22
CA ARG A 307 7.08 14.29 -20.49
C ARG A 307 5.94 15.28 -20.69
N GLY A 308 5.69 16.16 -19.72
CA GLY A 308 4.63 17.17 -19.78
C GLY A 308 3.29 16.74 -19.17
N HIS A 309 3.24 15.61 -18.45
CA HIS A 309 2.06 15.25 -17.65
C HIS A 309 2.16 15.84 -16.24
N SER A 310 1.28 16.79 -15.92
CA SER A 310 1.28 17.50 -14.63
C SER A 310 0.67 16.65 -13.51
N PHE A 311 1.44 15.68 -12.99
CA PHE A 311 1.06 14.90 -11.81
C PHE A 311 1.62 15.52 -10.53
N ASN A 312 0.83 15.44 -9.45
CA ASN A 312 1.26 15.85 -8.12
C ASN A 312 1.73 14.64 -7.28
N HIS A 313 2.78 14.82 -6.49
CA HIS A 313 3.39 13.76 -5.68
C HIS A 313 2.48 13.16 -4.61
N SER A 314 1.46 13.88 -4.14
CA SER A 314 0.58 13.42 -3.04
C SER A 314 -0.81 13.00 -3.52
N ALA A 315 -1.48 13.82 -4.32
CA ALA A 315 -2.85 13.56 -4.78
C ALA A 315 -2.91 12.40 -5.78
N ASP A 316 -1.98 12.37 -6.74
CA ASP A 316 -2.01 11.38 -7.83
C ASP A 316 -1.15 10.14 -7.52
N PHE A 317 -0.58 10.07 -6.33
CA PHE A 317 0.34 9.01 -5.93
C PHE A 317 -0.26 7.63 -6.13
N GLU A 318 -1.53 7.46 -5.74
CA GLU A 318 -2.24 6.19 -5.83
C GLU A 318 -2.54 5.82 -7.29
N THR A 319 -2.95 6.80 -8.10
CA THR A 319 -3.17 6.63 -9.53
C THR A 319 -1.91 6.17 -10.24
N VAL A 320 -0.78 6.80 -9.94
CA VAL A 320 0.52 6.46 -10.51
C VAL A 320 1.04 5.12 -9.97
N ARG A 321 0.71 4.75 -8.73
CA ARG A 321 0.97 3.40 -8.21
C ARG A 321 0.22 2.32 -9.00
N GLN A 322 -1.05 2.54 -9.30
CA GLN A 322 -1.86 1.60 -10.10
C GLN A 322 -1.35 1.51 -11.55
N MET A 323 -0.96 2.65 -12.12
CA MET A 323 -0.34 2.74 -13.43
C MET A 323 0.97 1.94 -13.47
N LYS A 324 1.82 2.12 -12.47
CA LYS A 324 3.05 1.35 -12.25
C LYS A 324 2.76 -0.16 -12.22
N GLU A 325 1.81 -0.59 -11.40
CA GLU A 325 1.51 -2.02 -11.24
C GLU A 325 0.89 -2.66 -12.49
N LYS A 326 0.17 -1.90 -13.32
CA LYS A 326 -0.49 -2.40 -14.53
C LYS A 326 0.39 -2.36 -15.77
N LEU A 327 1.25 -1.35 -15.91
CA LEU A 327 1.92 -1.05 -17.18
C LEU A 327 3.45 -1.20 -17.12
N CYS A 328 4.07 -0.97 -15.97
CA CYS A 328 5.53 -1.05 -15.87
C CYS A 328 6.02 -2.49 -15.91
N TYR A 329 7.22 -2.67 -16.45
CA TYR A 329 7.93 -3.94 -16.53
C TYR A 329 9.43 -3.70 -16.38
N VAL A 330 10.18 -4.74 -16.08
CA VAL A 330 11.63 -4.65 -16.02
C VAL A 330 12.20 -5.10 -17.36
N ALA A 331 12.94 -4.21 -18.02
CA ALA A 331 13.62 -4.50 -19.27
C ALA A 331 14.68 -5.59 -19.07
N TYR A 332 14.72 -6.56 -19.98
CA TYR A 332 15.84 -7.51 -20.03
C TYR A 332 17.11 -6.77 -20.45
N ASN A 333 17.07 -5.99 -21.54
CA ASN A 333 18.18 -5.15 -21.99
C ASN A 333 17.74 -3.69 -22.17
N VAL A 334 18.29 -2.79 -21.35
CA VAL A 334 17.90 -1.37 -21.34
C VAL A 334 18.23 -0.68 -22.67
N GLU A 335 19.45 -0.84 -23.18
CA GLU A 335 19.88 -0.19 -24.44
C GLU A 335 19.01 -0.60 -25.64
N GLN A 336 18.59 -1.86 -25.68
CA GLN A 336 17.73 -2.36 -26.73
C GLN A 336 16.30 -1.81 -26.61
N GLU A 337 15.77 -1.74 -25.39
CA GLU A 337 14.44 -1.18 -25.12
C GLU A 337 14.40 0.34 -25.39
N GLU A 338 15.45 1.07 -25.03
CA GLU A 338 15.61 2.49 -25.36
C GLU A 338 15.62 2.72 -26.87
N ARG A 339 16.39 1.90 -27.60
CA ARG A 339 16.44 1.97 -29.07
C ARG A 339 15.06 1.70 -29.68
N LEU A 340 14.37 0.66 -29.20
CA LEU A 340 13.01 0.33 -29.66
C LEU A 340 12.02 1.46 -29.34
N ALA A 341 12.12 2.07 -28.16
CA ALA A 341 11.27 3.18 -27.75
C ALA A 341 11.45 4.44 -28.61
N LEU A 342 12.68 4.68 -29.11
CA LEU A 342 13.00 5.81 -29.99
C LEU A 342 12.67 5.53 -31.46
N GLU A 343 12.98 4.32 -31.96
CA GLU A 343 12.89 3.98 -33.38
C GLU A 343 11.48 3.49 -33.79
N THR A 344 10.71 2.87 -32.90
CA THR A 344 9.45 2.20 -33.24
C THR A 344 8.24 3.00 -32.78
N THR A 345 7.80 3.99 -33.57
CA THR A 345 6.63 4.81 -33.20
C THR A 345 5.28 4.35 -33.78
N VAL A 346 5.21 3.53 -34.86
CA VAL A 346 3.90 3.27 -35.53
C VAL A 346 3.68 1.88 -36.20
N LEU A 347 4.70 1.07 -36.53
CA LEU A 347 4.55 0.12 -37.65
C LEU A 347 4.21 -1.36 -37.36
N THR A 348 3.86 -1.78 -36.14
CA THR A 348 3.42 -3.19 -35.94
C THR A 348 2.40 -3.32 -34.82
N GLN A 349 1.14 -3.63 -35.17
CA GLN A 349 -0.01 -3.74 -34.24
C GLN A 349 0.24 -4.59 -32.98
N SER A 350 1.13 -5.59 -33.05
CA SER A 350 1.53 -6.42 -31.91
C SER A 350 2.60 -5.78 -31.01
N TYR A 351 3.46 -4.90 -31.54
CA TYR A 351 4.53 -4.21 -30.80
C TYR A 351 4.11 -2.83 -30.28
N THR A 352 3.11 -2.18 -30.90
CA THR A 352 2.56 -0.90 -30.42
C THR A 352 2.00 -1.01 -29.00
N LEU A 353 1.49 -2.18 -28.60
CA LEU A 353 1.01 -2.48 -27.24
C LEU A 353 2.14 -2.74 -26.23
N ILE A 354 3.34 -3.12 -26.69
CA ILE A 354 4.46 -3.49 -25.82
C ILE A 354 5.21 -2.24 -25.36
N ILE A 355 5.38 -1.24 -26.23
CA ILE A 355 6.16 -0.03 -25.91
C ILE A 355 5.24 1.09 -25.42
N PHE A 356 4.19 1.45 -26.18
CA PHE A 356 3.27 2.51 -25.79
C PHE A 356 1.99 1.93 -25.17
N ALA A 357 1.80 2.17 -23.88
CA ALA A 357 0.55 1.85 -23.22
C ALA A 357 -0.29 3.11 -23.04
N PHE A 358 -1.57 2.97 -23.35
CA PHE A 358 -2.57 3.96 -23.02
C PHE A 358 -3.13 3.65 -21.65
N PHE A 359 -2.89 4.54 -20.69
CA PHE A 359 -3.52 4.48 -19.38
C PHE A 359 -4.65 5.49 -19.32
N GLN A 360 -5.88 4.99 -19.25
CA GLN A 360 -7.00 5.81 -18.84
C GLN A 360 -6.83 6.14 -17.36
N LEU A 361 -6.55 7.42 -17.09
CA LEU A 361 -6.61 8.01 -15.77
C LEU A 361 -8.03 7.92 -15.22
N PRO A 362 -8.20 8.07 -13.90
CA PRO A 362 -9.52 8.09 -13.29
C PRO A 362 -10.46 9.06 -14.03
N ASP A 363 -9.98 10.22 -14.44
CA ASP A 363 -10.71 11.34 -15.09
C ASP A 363 -11.14 11.10 -16.54
N GLY A 364 -10.88 9.90 -17.04
CA GLY A 364 -11.16 9.54 -18.41
C GLY A 364 -10.11 10.05 -19.40
N ARG A 365 -9.14 10.87 -18.97
CA ARG A 365 -8.01 11.26 -19.83
C ARG A 365 -7.18 10.02 -20.12
N VAL A 366 -6.86 9.84 -21.38
CA VAL A 366 -5.98 8.75 -21.80
C VAL A 366 -4.57 9.31 -21.92
N ILE A 367 -3.70 8.88 -21.02
CA ILE A 367 -2.28 9.22 -21.05
C ILE A 367 -1.52 8.14 -21.82
N ARG A 368 -0.62 8.58 -22.70
CA ARG A 368 0.30 7.70 -23.41
C ARG A 368 1.60 7.60 -22.63
N ILE A 369 1.97 6.39 -22.25
CA ILE A 369 3.23 6.07 -21.55
C ILE A 369 4.06 5.18 -22.46
N GLY A 370 5.30 5.57 -22.72
CA GLY A 370 6.25 4.83 -23.53
C GLY A 370 7.37 4.24 -22.66
N GLY A 371 8.58 4.78 -22.81
CA GLY A 371 9.79 4.31 -22.13
C GLY A 371 9.73 4.38 -20.60
N GLU A 372 8.87 5.23 -20.04
CA GLU A 372 8.72 5.37 -18.59
C GLU A 372 8.29 4.06 -17.92
N ARG A 373 7.68 3.15 -18.70
CA ARG A 373 7.25 1.82 -18.24
C ARG A 373 8.41 0.95 -17.77
N PHE A 374 9.57 1.01 -18.44
CA PHE A 374 10.76 0.25 -18.06
C PHE A 374 11.82 1.11 -17.36
N GLU A 375 11.85 2.40 -17.63
CA GLU A 375 12.74 3.34 -16.93
C GLU A 375 12.39 3.46 -15.45
N ALA A 376 11.09 3.46 -15.09
CA ALA A 376 10.71 3.62 -13.68
C ALA A 376 11.22 2.48 -12.77
N PRO A 377 11.02 1.18 -13.09
CA PRO A 377 11.60 0.08 -12.31
C PRO A 377 13.13 0.00 -12.37
N GLU A 378 13.79 0.66 -13.34
CA GLU A 378 15.24 0.62 -13.49
C GLU A 378 15.98 1.22 -12.29
N CYS A 379 15.33 2.10 -11.50
CA CYS A 379 15.92 2.61 -10.25
C CYS A 379 16.26 1.51 -9.21
N LEU A 380 15.70 0.30 -9.33
CA LEU A 380 16.10 -0.86 -8.53
C LEU A 380 17.52 -1.35 -8.88
N PHE A 381 17.90 -1.27 -10.16
CA PHE A 381 19.19 -1.70 -10.69
C PHE A 381 20.18 -0.53 -10.76
N GLN A 382 19.68 0.69 -10.92
CA GLN A 382 20.43 1.93 -10.98
C GLN A 382 19.92 2.95 -9.93
N PRO A 383 20.26 2.77 -8.64
CA PRO A 383 19.86 3.68 -7.55
C PRO A 383 20.20 5.16 -7.78
N HIS A 384 21.27 5.45 -8.53
CA HIS A 384 21.70 6.82 -8.82
C HIS A 384 20.66 7.65 -9.56
N LEU A 385 19.71 7.04 -10.29
CA LEU A 385 18.63 7.73 -11.00
C LEU A 385 17.70 8.53 -10.08
N ILE A 386 17.57 8.08 -8.82
CA ILE A 386 16.78 8.75 -7.78
C ILE A 386 17.66 9.44 -6.73
N GLY A 387 18.95 9.62 -7.02
CA GLY A 387 19.91 10.28 -6.11
C GLY A 387 20.34 9.41 -4.93
N VAL A 388 20.22 8.09 -5.03
CA VAL A 388 20.68 7.15 -3.99
C VAL A 388 22.04 6.58 -4.39
N GLU A 389 23.08 6.90 -3.60
CA GLU A 389 24.45 6.40 -3.79
C GLU A 389 24.63 5.00 -3.18
N LYS A 390 23.88 4.01 -3.69
CA LYS A 390 24.02 2.60 -3.34
C LYS A 390 24.17 1.74 -4.61
N PRO A 391 24.82 0.57 -4.52
CA PRO A 391 24.83 -0.39 -5.62
C PRO A 391 23.42 -0.93 -5.89
N GLY A 392 23.18 -1.35 -7.13
CA GLY A 392 21.89 -1.89 -7.57
C GLY A 392 21.53 -3.22 -6.93
N LEU A 393 20.27 -3.64 -7.12
CA LEU A 393 19.73 -4.88 -6.56
C LEU A 393 20.60 -6.11 -6.88
N SER A 394 20.99 -6.30 -8.14
CA SER A 394 21.79 -7.45 -8.57
C SER A 394 23.21 -7.42 -8.02
N GLU A 395 23.82 -6.24 -7.96
CA GLU A 395 25.16 -6.08 -7.38
C GLU A 395 25.16 -6.32 -5.87
N LEU A 396 24.13 -5.83 -5.17
CA LEU A 396 23.94 -6.11 -3.75
C LEU A 396 23.73 -7.60 -3.49
N LEU A 397 22.92 -8.26 -4.33
CA LEU A 397 22.69 -9.70 -4.22
C LEU A 397 23.97 -10.49 -4.47
N PHE A 398 24.70 -10.15 -5.53
CA PHE A 398 25.98 -10.77 -5.84
C PHE A 398 26.98 -10.55 -4.71
N GLY A 399 27.11 -9.32 -4.20
CA GLY A 399 27.99 -8.98 -3.08
C GLY A 399 27.62 -9.71 -1.79
N CYS A 400 26.32 -9.87 -1.52
CA CYS A 400 25.81 -10.65 -0.39
C CYS A 400 26.22 -12.12 -0.48
N ILE A 401 26.06 -12.74 -1.66
CA ILE A 401 26.45 -14.14 -1.87
C ILE A 401 27.98 -14.28 -1.82
N GLN A 402 28.74 -13.38 -2.46
CA GLN A 402 30.20 -13.47 -2.44
C GLN A 402 30.83 -13.19 -1.07
N ALA A 403 30.14 -12.47 -0.19
CA ALA A 403 30.58 -12.27 1.19
C ALA A 403 30.36 -13.51 2.07
N SER A 404 29.57 -14.49 1.62
CA SER A 404 29.36 -15.76 2.34
C SER A 404 30.51 -16.75 2.12
N ASP A 405 30.56 -17.79 2.95
CA ASP A 405 31.56 -18.86 2.86
C ASP A 405 31.45 -19.63 1.55
N ILE A 406 32.59 -19.99 0.98
CA ILE A 406 32.70 -20.61 -0.36
C ILE A 406 31.78 -21.83 -0.51
N ASP A 407 31.68 -22.64 0.55
CA ASP A 407 30.88 -23.87 0.55
C ASP A 407 29.37 -23.59 0.43
N THR A 408 28.90 -22.46 0.97
CA THR A 408 27.48 -22.08 0.96
C THR A 408 27.05 -21.37 -0.32
N ARG A 409 27.98 -20.74 -1.05
CA ARG A 409 27.69 -19.92 -2.23
C ARG A 409 26.94 -20.67 -3.31
N LEU A 410 27.33 -21.92 -3.58
CA LEU A 410 26.71 -22.74 -4.62
C LEU A 410 25.23 -23.01 -4.32
N ASP A 411 24.90 -23.22 -3.05
CA ASP A 411 23.52 -23.49 -2.65
C ASP A 411 22.70 -22.18 -2.63
N PHE A 412 23.31 -21.07 -2.24
CA PHE A 412 22.69 -19.74 -2.39
C PHE A 412 22.36 -19.39 -3.84
N TYR A 413 23.25 -19.68 -4.80
CA TYR A 413 22.96 -19.45 -6.22
C TYR A 413 21.86 -20.37 -6.79
N LYS A 414 21.66 -21.56 -6.22
CA LYS A 414 20.57 -22.48 -6.60
C LYS A 414 19.23 -22.12 -5.98
N HIS A 415 19.22 -21.35 -4.89
CA HIS A 415 18.03 -21.06 -4.11
C HIS A 415 17.89 -19.55 -3.87
N ILE A 416 17.78 -18.77 -4.95
CA ILE A 416 17.43 -17.35 -4.85
C ILE A 416 15.91 -17.25 -4.93
N VAL A 417 15.27 -16.75 -3.88
CA VAL A 417 13.81 -16.66 -3.76
C VAL A 417 13.36 -15.21 -3.78
N LEU A 418 12.42 -14.89 -4.67
CA LEU A 418 11.83 -13.55 -4.74
C LEU A 418 10.55 -13.48 -3.90
N SER A 419 10.46 -12.46 -3.06
CA SER A 419 9.29 -12.14 -2.22
C SER A 419 8.92 -10.65 -2.34
N GLY A 420 7.68 -10.33 -2.02
CA GLY A 420 7.20 -8.94 -1.91
C GLY A 420 6.47 -8.43 -3.14
N GLY A 421 5.81 -7.27 -3.00
CA GLY A 421 4.97 -6.70 -4.05
C GLY A 421 5.76 -6.17 -5.24
N THR A 422 6.95 -5.64 -4.99
CA THR A 422 7.79 -5.00 -6.01
C THR A 422 8.53 -6.02 -6.88
N THR A 423 8.65 -7.28 -6.44
CA THR A 423 9.18 -8.36 -7.29
C THR A 423 8.16 -8.90 -8.30
N MET A 424 6.95 -8.32 -8.35
CA MET A 424 5.88 -8.73 -9.28
C MET A 424 6.07 -8.23 -10.71
N TYR A 425 7.07 -7.37 -10.98
CA TYR A 425 7.30 -6.87 -12.34
C TYR A 425 7.56 -8.01 -13.35
N PRO A 426 6.91 -7.97 -14.52
CA PRO A 426 7.28 -8.82 -15.65
C PRO A 426 8.75 -8.59 -16.02
N GLY A 427 9.48 -9.67 -16.31
CA GLY A 427 10.88 -9.62 -16.72
C GLY A 427 11.92 -9.52 -15.59
N LEU A 428 11.52 -9.18 -14.36
CA LEU A 428 12.45 -9.04 -13.24
C LEU A 428 13.27 -10.31 -12.93
N PRO A 429 12.69 -11.53 -12.87
CA PRO A 429 13.47 -12.75 -12.66
C PRO A 429 14.53 -12.97 -13.75
N SER A 430 14.17 -12.78 -15.03
CA SER A 430 15.06 -12.97 -16.17
C SER A 430 16.18 -11.93 -16.24
N ARG A 431 15.87 -10.66 -15.92
CA ARG A 431 16.86 -9.58 -15.82
C ARG A 431 17.88 -9.88 -14.72
N LEU A 432 17.41 -10.27 -13.55
CA LEU A 432 18.26 -10.59 -12.40
C LEU A 432 19.14 -11.82 -12.67
N GLU A 433 18.62 -12.83 -13.38
CA GLU A 433 19.42 -13.98 -13.84
C GLU A 433 20.57 -13.57 -14.78
N ARG A 434 20.26 -12.70 -15.74
CA ARG A 434 21.23 -12.19 -16.71
C ARG A 434 22.35 -11.40 -16.03
N GLU A 435 21.98 -10.44 -15.18
CA GLU A 435 22.97 -9.59 -14.49
C GLU A 435 23.84 -10.40 -13.54
N LEU A 436 23.29 -11.38 -12.82
CA LEU A 436 24.09 -12.25 -11.97
C LEU A 436 25.07 -13.11 -12.79
N LYS A 437 24.65 -13.61 -13.96
CA LYS A 437 25.55 -14.32 -14.88
C LYS A 437 26.66 -13.41 -15.41
N GLN A 438 26.34 -12.17 -15.76
CA GLN A 438 27.34 -11.17 -16.21
C GLN A 438 28.33 -10.84 -15.08
N LEU A 439 27.85 -10.50 -13.89
CA LEU A 439 28.68 -10.21 -12.73
C LEU A 439 29.58 -11.41 -12.35
N TYR A 440 29.06 -12.63 -12.44
CA TYR A 440 29.84 -13.84 -12.21
C TYR A 440 30.91 -14.06 -13.28
N LEU A 441 30.57 -13.85 -14.56
CA LEU A 441 31.52 -13.95 -15.66
C LEU A 441 32.67 -12.93 -15.51
N ASP A 442 32.34 -11.69 -15.19
CA ASP A 442 33.30 -10.58 -15.14
C ASP A 442 34.18 -10.64 -13.89
N ARG A 443 33.55 -10.81 -12.71
CA ARG A 443 34.24 -10.69 -11.41
C ARG A 443 34.84 -12.01 -10.90
N VAL A 444 34.26 -13.16 -11.26
CA VAL A 444 34.72 -14.48 -10.77
C VAL A 444 35.47 -15.25 -11.85
N LEU A 445 34.88 -15.37 -13.05
CA LEU A 445 35.48 -16.16 -14.14
C LEU A 445 36.49 -15.36 -14.98
N MET A 446 36.61 -14.04 -14.75
CA MET A 446 37.51 -13.14 -15.49
C MET A 446 37.37 -13.29 -17.02
N GLY A 447 36.13 -13.37 -17.51
CA GLY A 447 35.82 -13.47 -18.95
C GLY A 447 35.89 -14.89 -19.54
N LYS A 448 36.17 -15.93 -18.75
CA LYS A 448 36.22 -17.32 -19.23
C LYS A 448 34.82 -17.91 -19.41
N THR A 449 34.30 -17.84 -20.63
CA THR A 449 32.94 -18.27 -21.00
C THR A 449 32.71 -19.78 -20.91
N GLU A 450 33.74 -20.61 -21.06
CA GLU A 450 33.63 -22.07 -20.99
C GLU A 450 33.14 -22.58 -19.61
N LEU A 451 33.54 -21.90 -18.54
CA LEU A 451 33.19 -22.27 -17.18
C LEU A 451 31.78 -21.79 -16.78
N LEU A 452 31.20 -20.85 -17.54
CA LEU A 452 29.86 -20.32 -17.28
C LEU A 452 28.79 -21.41 -17.44
N GLN A 453 28.99 -22.38 -18.34
CA GLN A 453 28.05 -23.49 -18.54
C GLN A 453 27.93 -24.40 -17.31
N LYS A 454 28.96 -24.45 -16.46
CA LYS A 454 28.94 -25.21 -15.20
C LYS A 454 28.24 -24.45 -14.07
N PHE A 455 28.09 -23.14 -14.20
CA PHE A 455 27.45 -22.29 -13.20
C PHE A 455 25.93 -22.39 -13.30
N LYS A 456 25.32 -23.06 -12.32
CA LYS A 456 23.86 -23.18 -12.21
C LYS A 456 23.34 -22.10 -11.27
N ILE A 457 22.55 -21.20 -11.83
CA ILE A 457 21.78 -20.22 -11.09
C ILE A 457 20.29 -20.56 -11.23
N ARG A 458 19.55 -20.45 -10.12
CA ARG A 458 18.10 -20.63 -10.13
C ARG A 458 17.46 -19.55 -9.27
N ILE A 459 16.61 -18.76 -9.93
CA ILE A 459 15.80 -17.72 -9.31
C ILE A 459 14.36 -18.22 -9.30
N GLU A 460 13.85 -18.44 -8.11
CA GLU A 460 12.50 -18.93 -7.86
C GLU A 460 11.57 -17.74 -7.67
N ALA A 461 10.63 -17.58 -8.61
CA ALA A 461 9.64 -16.52 -8.61
C ALA A 461 8.21 -17.10 -8.56
N PRO A 462 7.75 -17.64 -7.42
CA PRO A 462 6.41 -18.21 -7.34
C PRO A 462 5.31 -17.21 -7.70
N PRO A 463 4.16 -17.69 -8.22
CA PRO A 463 3.06 -16.80 -8.62
C PRO A 463 2.45 -16.07 -7.41
N ARG A 464 2.50 -16.67 -6.22
CA ARG A 464 1.95 -16.10 -4.97
C ARG A 464 2.96 -15.29 -4.15
N ARG A 465 4.09 -14.87 -4.76
CA ARG A 465 5.19 -14.19 -4.05
C ARG A 465 4.84 -12.88 -3.36
N LYS A 466 3.76 -12.20 -3.79
CA LYS A 466 3.24 -10.98 -3.13
C LYS A 466 2.84 -11.20 -1.66
N HIS A 467 2.42 -12.41 -1.28
CA HIS A 467 1.94 -12.73 0.07
C HIS A 467 2.71 -13.89 0.71
N MET A 468 3.93 -14.17 0.23
CA MET A 468 4.70 -15.35 0.64
C MET A 468 5.07 -15.33 2.12
N VAL A 469 5.43 -14.15 2.65
CA VAL A 469 5.69 -13.96 4.07
C VAL A 469 4.48 -14.39 4.92
N PHE A 470 3.28 -13.96 4.52
CA PHE A 470 2.04 -14.31 5.23
C PHE A 470 1.75 -15.81 5.12
N LEU A 471 1.89 -16.39 3.92
CA LEU A 471 1.67 -17.82 3.70
C LEU A 471 2.63 -18.67 4.54
N GLY A 472 3.91 -18.29 4.58
CA GLY A 472 4.92 -18.94 5.43
C GLY A 472 4.59 -18.84 6.91
N GLY A 473 4.16 -17.67 7.37
CA GLY A 473 3.69 -17.45 8.74
C GLY A 473 2.46 -18.29 9.09
N ALA A 474 1.47 -18.33 8.20
CA ALA A 474 0.23 -19.09 8.40
C ALA A 474 0.49 -20.61 8.46
N VAL A 475 1.37 -21.13 7.60
CA VAL A 475 1.78 -22.54 7.62
C VAL A 475 2.60 -22.85 8.87
N CYS A 476 3.57 -22.00 9.21
CA CYS A 476 4.42 -22.17 10.39
C CYS A 476 3.60 -22.16 11.68
N ALA A 477 2.72 -21.17 11.86
CA ALA A 477 1.83 -21.09 13.01
C ALA A 477 0.89 -22.30 13.11
N ASN A 478 0.46 -22.86 11.97
CA ASN A 478 -0.39 -24.04 11.97
C ASN A 478 0.36 -25.31 12.38
N LEU A 479 1.58 -25.49 11.89
CA LEU A 479 2.43 -26.64 12.22
C LEU A 479 2.93 -26.59 13.67
N MET A 480 3.18 -25.39 14.19
CA MET A 480 3.70 -25.19 15.55
C MET A 480 2.61 -24.95 16.60
N ARG A 481 1.32 -25.11 16.25
CA ARG A 481 0.18 -24.79 17.13
C ARG A 481 0.26 -25.47 18.50
N ASP A 482 0.72 -26.72 18.53
CA ASP A 482 0.74 -27.59 19.71
C ASP A 482 2.13 -27.65 20.38
N ARG A 483 3.14 -26.91 19.88
CA ARG A 483 4.50 -26.89 20.43
C ARG A 483 4.72 -25.71 21.38
N ASP A 484 4.08 -25.78 22.55
CA ASP A 484 3.96 -24.63 23.45
C ASP A 484 5.24 -24.28 24.19
N ASP A 485 6.07 -25.25 24.54
CA ASP A 485 7.25 -25.02 25.37
C ASP A 485 8.49 -24.56 24.57
N ASP A 486 8.64 -25.00 23.33
CA ASP A 486 9.86 -24.75 22.53
C ASP A 486 9.75 -23.54 21.59
N PHE A 487 8.59 -23.32 20.99
CA PHE A 487 8.43 -22.35 19.91
C PHE A 487 7.75 -21.06 20.37
N TRP A 488 6.66 -21.18 21.10
CA TRP A 488 5.91 -20.04 21.57
C TRP A 488 6.51 -19.45 22.85
N ILE A 489 6.42 -18.13 22.99
CA ILE A 489 6.75 -17.44 24.23
C ILE A 489 5.43 -17.17 24.93
N SER A 490 5.22 -17.75 26.10
CA SER A 490 3.96 -17.55 26.84
C SER A 490 4.01 -16.29 27.71
N LYS A 491 2.84 -15.74 28.02
CA LYS A 491 2.74 -14.62 28.97
C LYS A 491 3.28 -14.99 30.36
N LYS A 492 3.12 -16.23 30.80
CA LYS A 492 3.66 -16.70 32.08
C LYS A 492 5.19 -16.66 32.10
N GLU A 493 5.83 -17.12 31.02
CA GLU A 493 7.29 -17.03 30.88
C GLU A 493 7.77 -15.56 30.90
N TYR A 494 7.01 -14.67 30.25
CA TYR A 494 7.29 -13.23 30.25
C TYR A 494 7.19 -12.61 31.65
N ASP A 495 6.11 -12.90 32.39
CA ASP A 495 5.88 -12.36 33.73
C ASP A 495 6.89 -12.90 34.76
N GLU A 496 7.34 -14.15 34.61
CA GLU A 496 8.27 -14.80 35.55
C GLU A 496 9.75 -14.49 35.26
N GLN A 497 10.16 -14.47 33.99
CA GLN A 497 11.57 -14.40 33.58
C GLN A 497 11.95 -13.07 32.90
N GLY A 498 10.95 -12.26 32.55
CA GLY A 498 11.13 -10.94 31.96
C GLY A 498 11.57 -10.94 30.49
N LEU A 499 11.67 -9.73 29.93
CA LEU A 499 12.02 -9.46 28.53
C LEU A 499 13.33 -10.10 28.06
N ALA A 500 14.34 -10.14 28.94
CA ALA A 500 15.66 -10.67 28.60
C ALA A 500 15.62 -12.17 28.23
N HIS A 501 14.75 -12.94 28.89
CA HIS A 501 14.57 -14.35 28.56
C HIS A 501 13.89 -14.54 27.20
N CYS A 502 12.84 -13.77 26.93
CA CYS A 502 12.12 -13.81 25.65
C CYS A 502 13.05 -13.53 24.45
N MET A 503 13.95 -12.55 24.60
CA MET A 503 14.94 -12.21 23.57
C MET A 503 15.96 -13.34 23.35
N LYS A 504 16.41 -13.98 24.43
CA LYS A 504 17.33 -15.12 24.36
C LYS A 504 16.69 -16.34 23.68
N LYS A 505 15.39 -16.60 23.93
CA LYS A 505 14.63 -17.69 23.30
C LYS A 505 14.49 -17.50 21.78
N LEU A 506 14.47 -16.25 21.30
CA LEU A 506 14.53 -15.91 19.88
C LEU A 506 15.95 -16.02 19.25
N GLY A 507 16.94 -16.52 19.99
CA GLY A 507 18.31 -16.70 19.48
C GLY A 507 19.13 -15.42 19.42
N ILE A 508 18.72 -14.37 20.13
CA ILE A 508 19.39 -13.07 20.17
C ILE A 508 20.26 -13.05 21.43
N LYS A 509 21.58 -12.93 21.24
CA LYS A 509 22.55 -12.80 22.33
C LYS A 509 22.68 -11.37 22.82
#